data_AF-A0A932ANJ6-F1
#
_entry.id   AF-A0A932ANJ6-F1
#
_cell.length_a   1.000
_cell.length_b   1.000
_cell.length_c   1.000
_cell.angle_alpha   90.00
_cell.angle_beta   90.00
_cell.angle_gamma   90.00
#
_symmetry.space_group_name_H-M   'P 1'
#
loop_
_entity.id
_entity.type
_entity.pdbx_description
1 polymer ?
#
loop_
_entity_poly.entity_id
_entity_poly.type
_entity_poly.pdbx_seq_one_letter_code
_entity_poly.pdbx_strand_id
1 'polypeptide(L)'
;MDRLRRLWFVPLGVAVVALVALVPVLRARGLGPGEARVVVAGRARVTPAGGPPRIVTGTTMLRPGDRFEQLEGTARFELAGKAGLETRTGRAGSRAGTVVVMAAAPRLVIGDLLATTRGRLRVDAGDALVDLRATEDREAGLRASRVSGLQVALYAGTASVDSAGARRDLRALRRVDVAAPGDVSRQTAALRYRTSDRWDRRFLADAMALDGQLAPIVAGYAASGGPDPRVPSELRGLIPGLPADAELRPLLRPSAPEGDVLVAAAIARLSPERFTVAWRRATAFRRAGATWGLVALDRGVTPRALLLLLARSLDRTPFAFDVLASSVRALPGESAASLTGRGLDGFGGPGAAGGAGGTGGAGPGAAGGGTGAGGSGTGGSGGSGGGGSGGGGSGGGGSGGGGSGGGGSGGGGTTLPGGVTVPGGGGGVGGGTVLPPLTTPSPILPPLTTPSTILPGITVPTTLPPPPTVPRVTTTVPLTLPPLVTTTVTLPRVTTTSLTLPR
;
A
#
# COMPACT_ATOMS: atom_id res chain seq x y z
N MET A 1 41.12 20.85 63.87
CA MET A 1 39.70 20.51 63.70
C MET A 1 39.27 20.29 62.23
N ASP A 2 40.17 20.12 61.25
CA ASP A 2 39.80 20.09 59.81
C ASP A 2 39.96 18.76 59.05
N ARG A 3 40.31 17.65 59.72
CA ARG A 3 40.57 16.36 59.02
C ARG A 3 39.46 15.30 59.11
N LEU A 4 38.29 15.62 59.66
CA LEU A 4 37.22 14.63 59.89
C LEU A 4 36.00 14.74 58.95
N ARG A 5 36.00 15.64 57.95
CA ARG A 5 34.85 15.83 57.04
C ARG A 5 34.96 15.17 55.66
N ARG A 6 36.03 14.41 55.36
CA ARG A 6 36.27 13.86 54.01
C ARG A 6 35.88 12.38 53.77
N LEU A 7 35.39 11.65 54.77
CA LEU A 7 35.09 10.21 54.59
C LEU A 7 33.61 9.85 54.36
N TRP A 8 32.68 10.81 54.40
CA TRP A 8 31.23 10.51 54.29
C TRP A 8 30.64 10.59 52.87
N PHE A 9 31.43 11.01 51.86
CA PHE A 9 30.92 11.16 50.47
C PHE A 9 31.18 9.94 49.56
N VAL A 10 31.96 8.95 50.00
CA VAL A 10 32.28 7.76 49.20
C VAL A 10 31.14 6.74 49.08
N PRO A 11 30.33 6.43 50.12
CA PRO A 11 29.28 5.40 49.98
C PRO A 11 28.09 5.86 49.12
N LEU A 12 27.84 7.17 49.02
CA LEU A 12 26.75 7.71 48.19
C LEU A 12 27.04 7.60 46.68
N GLY A 13 28.31 7.79 46.28
CA GLY A 13 28.74 7.66 44.88
C GLY A 13 28.64 6.22 44.36
N VAL A 14 28.99 5.23 45.17
CA VAL A 14 28.91 3.81 44.81
C VAL A 14 27.45 3.35 44.70
N ALA A 15 26.56 3.84 45.57
CA ALA A 15 25.13 3.53 45.49
C ALA A 15 24.48 4.09 44.22
N VAL A 16 24.85 5.32 43.79
CA VAL A 16 24.31 5.92 42.55
C VAL A 16 24.84 5.21 41.31
N VAL A 17 26.12 4.83 41.27
CA VAL A 17 26.67 4.07 40.13
C VAL A 17 26.08 2.65 40.05
N ALA A 18 25.86 1.98 41.18
CA ALA A 18 25.19 0.69 41.22
C ALA A 18 23.71 0.78 40.77
N LEU A 19 23.01 1.87 41.12
CA LEU A 19 21.63 2.10 40.69
C LEU A 19 21.54 2.39 39.17
N VAL A 20 22.49 3.14 38.61
CA VAL A 20 22.56 3.43 37.16
C VAL A 20 22.95 2.19 36.36
N ALA A 21 23.83 1.33 36.90
CA ALA A 21 24.17 0.05 36.29
C ALA A 21 23.03 -0.99 36.34
N LEU A 22 22.03 -0.82 37.22
CA LEU A 22 20.88 -1.72 37.31
C LEU A 22 19.79 -1.44 36.25
N VAL A 23 19.71 -0.21 35.75
CA VAL A 23 18.74 0.21 34.71
C VAL A 23 18.85 -0.62 33.41
N PRO A 24 20.04 -0.92 32.86
CA PRO A 24 20.15 -1.79 31.68
C PRO A 24 19.84 -3.26 31.98
N VAL A 25 20.10 -3.77 33.18
CA VAL A 25 19.84 -5.17 33.54
C VAL A 25 18.34 -5.45 33.65
N LEU A 26 17.55 -4.49 34.15
CA LEU A 26 16.08 -4.60 34.14
C LEU A 26 15.48 -4.45 32.73
N ARG A 27 16.20 -3.85 31.77
CA ARG A 27 15.80 -3.79 30.35
C ARG A 27 16.11 -5.07 29.56
N ALA A 28 16.88 -6.00 30.13
CA ALA A 28 17.31 -7.22 29.44
C ALA A 28 16.27 -8.35 29.44
N ARG A 29 15.22 -8.28 30.27
CA ARG A 29 14.10 -9.21 30.15
C ARG A 29 13.33 -8.87 28.88
N GLY A 30 13.50 -9.71 27.86
CA GLY A 30 12.72 -9.64 26.63
C GLY A 30 11.21 -9.73 26.91
N LEU A 31 10.41 -9.26 25.96
CA LEU A 31 8.95 -9.30 26.06
C LEU A 31 8.44 -10.74 26.15
N GLY A 32 7.60 -11.03 27.15
CA GLY A 32 6.94 -12.32 27.28
C GLY A 32 5.82 -12.53 26.24
N PRO A 33 5.31 -13.76 26.08
CA PRO A 33 4.14 -14.03 25.26
C PRO A 33 2.94 -13.18 25.67
N GLY A 34 2.37 -12.44 24.72
CA GLY A 34 1.22 -11.56 24.95
C GLY A 34 1.53 -10.24 25.68
N GLU A 35 2.79 -9.96 25.99
CA GLU A 35 3.24 -8.63 26.40
C GLU A 35 3.59 -7.78 25.18
N ALA A 36 3.41 -6.47 25.30
CA ALA A 36 3.84 -5.52 24.28
C ALA A 36 4.50 -4.30 24.89
N ARG A 37 5.56 -3.81 24.23
CA ARG A 37 6.01 -2.43 24.42
C ARG A 37 5.32 -1.56 23.40
N VAL A 38 4.61 -0.53 23.84
CA VAL A 38 3.83 0.33 22.97
C VAL A 38 4.38 1.75 22.99
N VAL A 39 4.64 2.30 21.81
CA VAL A 39 5.01 3.71 21.61
C VAL A 39 3.83 4.42 20.96
N VAL A 40 3.24 5.36 21.70
CA VAL A 40 2.06 6.13 21.29
C VAL A 40 2.51 7.52 20.80
N ALA A 41 2.27 7.78 19.53
CA ALA A 41 2.38 9.10 18.91
C ALA A 41 0.98 9.73 18.85
N GLY A 42 0.60 10.44 19.91
CA GLY A 42 -0.74 10.98 20.13
C GLY A 42 -1.27 10.58 21.51
N ARG A 43 -2.54 10.18 21.59
CA ARG A 43 -3.19 9.77 22.84
C ARG A 43 -3.82 8.40 22.70
N ALA A 44 -3.67 7.59 23.74
CA ALA A 44 -4.36 6.31 23.85
C ALA A 44 -4.93 6.14 25.26
N ARG A 45 -5.98 5.32 25.37
CA ARG A 45 -6.49 4.84 26.65
C ARG A 45 -6.02 3.40 26.84
N VAL A 46 -5.47 3.10 28.00
CA VAL A 46 -5.10 1.75 28.42
C VAL A 46 -5.94 1.39 29.64
N THR A 47 -6.65 0.28 29.56
CA THR A 47 -7.37 -0.31 30.69
C THR A 47 -6.66 -1.59 31.08
N PRO A 48 -5.89 -1.60 32.18
CA PRO A 48 -5.24 -2.80 32.66
C PRO A 48 -6.25 -3.90 32.99
N ALA A 49 -5.84 -5.17 32.93
CA ALA A 49 -6.68 -6.28 33.37
C ALA A 49 -7.11 -6.10 34.84
N GLY A 50 -8.40 -5.82 35.07
CA GLY A 50 -8.96 -5.58 36.41
C GLY A 50 -8.67 -4.19 37.01
N GLY A 51 -8.06 -3.27 36.25
CA GLY A 51 -7.73 -1.92 36.72
C GLY A 51 -8.59 -0.82 36.07
N PRO A 52 -8.60 0.40 36.63
CA PRO A 52 -9.26 1.54 36.02
C PRO A 52 -8.55 1.98 34.73
N PRO A 53 -9.29 2.53 33.75
CA PRO A 53 -8.69 3.07 32.53
C PRO A 53 -7.80 4.29 32.83
N ARG A 54 -6.68 4.40 32.10
CA ARG A 54 -5.78 5.57 32.15
C ARG A 54 -5.43 6.05 30.75
N ILE A 55 -5.20 7.37 30.61
CA ILE A 55 -4.70 7.96 29.37
C ILE A 55 -3.17 7.87 29.38
N VAL A 56 -2.60 7.43 28.26
CA VAL A 56 -1.16 7.33 28.06
C VAL A 56 -0.73 8.12 26.83
N THR A 57 0.45 8.70 26.94
CA THR A 57 1.22 9.32 25.86
C THR A 57 2.64 8.76 25.91
N GLY A 58 3.34 8.68 24.76
CA GLY A 58 4.71 8.14 24.73
C GLY A 58 4.76 6.62 24.92
N THR A 59 5.73 6.13 25.69
CA THR A 59 6.00 4.68 25.81
C THR A 59 5.30 4.06 27.02
N THR A 60 4.64 2.91 26.83
CA THR A 60 4.05 2.14 27.92
C THR A 60 4.22 0.63 27.68
N MET A 61 4.14 -0.16 28.75
CA MET A 61 4.15 -1.62 28.67
C MET A 61 2.72 -2.13 28.88
N LEU A 62 2.30 -3.05 28.01
CA LEU A 62 1.02 -3.75 28.12
C LEU A 62 1.27 -5.22 28.49
N ARG A 63 0.46 -5.72 29.41
CA ARG A 63 0.44 -7.11 29.87
C ARG A 63 -0.71 -7.90 29.23
N PRO A 64 -0.69 -9.23 29.26
CA PRO A 64 -1.85 -10.04 28.89
C PRO A 64 -3.11 -9.59 29.64
N GLY A 65 -4.21 -9.43 28.90
CA GLY A 65 -5.49 -8.92 29.38
C GLY A 65 -5.67 -7.40 29.29
N ASP A 66 -4.59 -6.63 29.11
CA ASP A 66 -4.70 -5.17 28.98
C ASP A 66 -5.43 -4.79 27.69
N ARG A 67 -6.34 -3.82 27.79
CA ARG A 67 -7.06 -3.24 26.65
C ARG A 67 -6.44 -1.91 26.27
N PHE A 68 -6.05 -1.78 25.01
CA PHE A 68 -5.55 -0.56 24.40
C PHE A 68 -6.59 0.03 23.44
N GLU A 69 -6.83 1.33 23.53
CA GLU A 69 -7.73 2.09 22.63
C GLU A 69 -7.00 3.33 22.10
N GLN A 70 -6.81 3.40 20.78
CA GLN A 70 -6.18 4.55 20.12
C GLN A 70 -7.17 5.71 20.00
N LEU A 71 -6.95 6.79 20.74
CA LEU A 71 -7.84 7.96 20.70
C LEU A 71 -7.41 8.97 19.64
N GLU A 72 -6.12 9.26 19.55
CA GLU A 72 -5.55 10.28 18.65
C GLU A 72 -4.21 9.82 18.09
N GLY A 73 -3.95 10.05 16.80
CA GLY A 73 -2.68 9.67 16.18
C GLY A 73 -2.53 8.16 16.03
N THR A 74 -1.35 7.64 16.35
CA THR A 74 -0.96 6.26 15.98
C THR A 74 -0.09 5.62 17.06
N ALA A 75 -0.13 4.30 17.18
CA ALA A 75 0.73 3.57 18.11
C ALA A 75 1.41 2.39 17.45
N ARG A 76 2.63 2.10 17.92
CA ARG A 76 3.43 0.96 17.50
C ARG A 76 3.67 0.03 18.67
N PHE A 77 3.41 -1.24 18.46
CA PHE A 77 3.58 -2.32 19.42
C PHE A 77 4.78 -3.13 18.97
N GLU A 78 5.75 -3.30 19.86
CA GLU A 78 6.77 -4.32 19.76
C GLU A 78 6.30 -5.51 20.60
N LEU A 79 6.24 -6.69 19.98
CA LEU A 79 5.84 -7.95 20.60
C LEU A 79 7.07 -8.89 20.73
N ALA A 80 6.88 -9.99 21.45
CA ALA A 80 7.84 -11.09 21.43
C ALA A 80 8.16 -11.57 19.99
N GLY A 81 9.38 -12.05 19.76
CA GLY A 81 9.79 -12.58 18.46
C GLY A 81 9.99 -11.53 17.34
N LYS A 82 10.18 -10.25 17.70
CA LYS A 82 10.33 -9.13 16.75
C LYS A 82 9.10 -8.94 15.85
N ALA A 83 7.93 -9.37 16.30
CA ALA A 83 6.66 -9.05 15.67
C ALA A 83 6.23 -7.63 16.04
N GLY A 84 5.54 -6.96 15.12
CA GLY A 84 5.10 -5.59 15.28
C GLY A 84 3.60 -5.45 15.01
N LEU A 85 2.95 -4.56 15.75
CA LEU A 85 1.63 -4.04 15.38
C LEU A 85 1.70 -2.52 15.23
N GLU A 86 0.90 -1.96 14.33
CA GLU A 86 0.70 -0.52 14.23
C GLU A 86 -0.79 -0.24 14.14
N THR A 87 -1.28 0.63 15.03
CA THR A 87 -2.67 1.09 15.06
C THR A 87 -2.74 2.55 14.67
N ARG A 88 -3.93 2.99 14.28
CA ARG A 88 -4.24 4.39 14.01
C ARG A 88 -5.64 4.74 14.51
N THR A 89 -5.92 6.03 14.62
CA THR A 89 -7.29 6.50 14.77
C THR A 89 -8.15 6.01 13.60
N GLY A 90 -9.41 5.69 13.90
CA GLY A 90 -10.39 5.32 12.88
C GLY A 90 -10.49 6.40 11.79
N ARG A 91 -10.97 6.00 10.60
CA ARG A 91 -11.21 6.96 9.51
C ARG A 91 -12.08 8.12 9.98
N ALA A 92 -11.87 9.29 9.40
CA ALA A 92 -12.74 10.45 9.57
C ALA A 92 -14.22 10.02 9.45
N GLY A 93 -15.01 10.26 10.51
CA GLY A 93 -16.40 9.81 10.63
C GLY A 93 -16.63 8.60 11.54
N SER A 94 -15.61 7.76 11.80
CA SER A 94 -15.68 6.72 12.83
C SER A 94 -15.25 7.31 14.17
N ARG A 95 -16.21 7.48 15.09
CA ARG A 95 -15.91 7.88 16.48
C ARG A 95 -15.07 6.84 17.23
N ALA A 96 -15.10 5.58 16.79
CA ALA A 96 -14.35 4.51 17.41
C ALA A 96 -12.90 4.50 16.93
N GLY A 97 -11.97 4.66 17.88
CA GLY A 97 -10.56 4.38 17.71
C GLY A 97 -10.27 2.89 17.48
N THR A 98 -9.02 2.56 17.18
CA THR A 98 -8.61 1.15 17.10
C THR A 98 -8.46 0.59 18.51
N VAL A 99 -9.11 -0.54 18.79
CA VAL A 99 -9.06 -1.24 20.08
C VAL A 99 -8.39 -2.59 19.92
N VAL A 100 -7.35 -2.83 20.72
CA VAL A 100 -6.60 -4.08 20.78
C VAL A 100 -6.59 -4.59 22.22
N VAL A 101 -6.88 -5.87 22.44
CA VAL A 101 -6.71 -6.52 23.75
C VAL A 101 -5.49 -7.43 23.67
N MET A 102 -4.59 -7.29 24.63
CA MET A 102 -3.36 -8.08 24.67
C MET A 102 -3.65 -9.50 25.15
N ALA A 103 -3.12 -10.48 24.44
CA ALA A 103 -3.18 -11.90 24.75
C ALA A 103 -2.05 -12.61 24.00
N ALA A 104 -1.91 -13.93 24.16
CA ALA A 104 -0.91 -14.71 23.42
C ALA A 104 -0.97 -14.48 21.90
N ALA A 105 -2.19 -14.31 21.36
CA ALA A 105 -2.45 -13.69 20.07
C ALA A 105 -3.21 -12.38 20.32
N PRO A 106 -2.64 -11.19 20.01
CA PRO A 106 -3.33 -9.92 20.21
C PRO A 106 -4.68 -9.90 19.50
N ARG A 107 -5.71 -9.42 20.21
CA ARG A 107 -7.09 -9.42 19.72
C ARG A 107 -7.50 -8.05 19.21
N LEU A 108 -7.78 -7.93 17.90
CA LEU A 108 -8.39 -6.76 17.29
C LEU A 108 -9.91 -6.77 17.57
N VAL A 109 -10.37 -5.82 18.38
CA VAL A 109 -11.79 -5.68 18.72
C VAL A 109 -12.52 -4.81 17.68
N ILE A 110 -11.92 -3.69 17.30
CA ILE A 110 -12.42 -2.75 16.28
C ILE A 110 -11.27 -1.89 15.75
N GLY A 111 -11.41 -1.38 14.52
CA GLY A 111 -10.50 -0.41 13.90
C GLY A 111 -9.55 -1.04 12.88
N ASP A 112 -8.44 -0.35 12.65
CA ASP A 112 -7.43 -0.70 11.64
C ASP A 112 -6.12 -1.11 12.32
N LEU A 113 -5.61 -2.29 11.96
CA LEU A 113 -4.38 -2.87 12.49
C LEU A 113 -3.45 -3.25 11.33
N LEU A 114 -2.24 -2.75 11.34
CA LEU A 114 -1.14 -3.29 10.53
C LEU A 114 -0.34 -4.26 11.41
N ALA A 115 -0.22 -5.51 10.98
CA ALA A 115 0.57 -6.55 11.64
C ALA A 115 1.80 -6.86 10.79
N THR A 116 2.98 -6.89 11.39
CA THR A 116 4.23 -7.26 10.72
C THR A 116 5.02 -8.30 11.51
N THR A 117 5.75 -9.17 10.80
CA THR A 117 6.59 -10.20 11.44
C THR A 117 7.70 -10.68 10.51
N ARG A 118 8.82 -11.12 11.10
CA ARG A 118 9.88 -11.87 10.40
C ARG A 118 9.75 -13.39 10.58
N GLY A 119 8.78 -13.83 11.38
CA GLY A 119 8.50 -15.25 11.61
C GLY A 119 7.02 -15.53 11.45
N ARG A 120 6.37 -15.94 12.55
CA ARG A 120 4.93 -16.18 12.62
C ARG A 120 4.29 -15.18 13.57
N LEU A 121 3.11 -14.69 13.23
CA LEU A 121 2.29 -13.84 14.11
C LEU A 121 0.83 -14.25 13.97
N ARG A 122 0.18 -14.53 15.10
CA ARG A 122 -1.27 -14.75 15.14
C ARG A 122 -1.96 -13.50 15.66
N VAL A 123 -3.03 -13.10 14.97
CA VAL A 123 -3.92 -12.03 15.39
C VAL A 123 -5.31 -12.62 15.50
N ASP A 124 -5.89 -12.53 16.69
CA ASP A 124 -7.30 -12.83 16.89
C ASP A 124 -8.08 -11.58 16.46
N ALA A 125 -9.09 -11.74 15.62
CA ALA A 125 -9.98 -10.66 15.23
C ALA A 125 -11.41 -11.00 15.64
N GLY A 126 -11.63 -11.56 16.83
CA GLY A 126 -12.94 -11.92 17.37
C GLY A 126 -13.43 -13.28 16.86
N ASP A 127 -14.09 -13.28 15.72
CA ASP A 127 -14.69 -14.45 15.08
C ASP A 127 -13.79 -15.06 13.99
N ALA A 128 -12.59 -14.52 13.82
CA ALA A 128 -11.60 -15.05 12.90
C ALA A 128 -10.20 -15.00 13.52
N LEU A 129 -9.42 -16.06 13.29
CA LEU A 129 -8.01 -16.14 13.62
C LEU A 129 -7.19 -15.95 12.34
N VAL A 130 -6.27 -14.98 12.36
CA VAL A 130 -5.36 -14.69 11.26
C VAL A 130 -3.95 -15.17 11.62
N ASP A 131 -3.42 -16.11 10.85
CA ASP A 131 -2.05 -16.64 11.01
C ASP A 131 -1.15 -16.09 9.90
N LEU A 132 -0.34 -15.07 10.22
CA LEU A 132 0.60 -14.41 9.32
C LEU A 132 1.98 -15.07 9.38
N ARG A 133 2.58 -15.34 8.22
CA ARG A 133 3.92 -15.93 8.10
C ARG A 133 4.79 -15.18 7.11
N ALA A 134 6.00 -14.86 7.55
CA ALA A 134 7.09 -14.40 6.70
C ALA A 134 7.51 -15.49 5.70
N THR A 135 8.07 -15.04 4.58
CA THR A 135 8.69 -15.90 3.57
C THR A 135 10.19 -15.60 3.57
N GLU A 136 10.99 -16.62 3.91
CA GLU A 136 12.46 -16.73 4.04
C GLU A 136 13.24 -15.44 4.39
N ASP A 137 13.22 -14.38 3.58
CA ASP A 137 13.98 -13.14 3.83
C ASP A 137 13.16 -11.84 3.91
N ARG A 138 11.83 -11.91 3.79
CA ARG A 138 10.97 -10.71 3.76
C ARG A 138 10.07 -10.63 4.97
N GLU A 139 10.06 -9.45 5.60
CA GLU A 139 9.05 -9.10 6.61
C GLU A 139 7.66 -9.27 5.99
N ALA A 140 6.83 -10.11 6.59
CA ALA A 140 5.42 -10.20 6.25
C ALA A 140 4.69 -9.00 6.80
N GLY A 141 3.71 -8.51 6.05
CA GLY A 141 2.90 -7.35 6.42
C GLY A 141 1.45 -7.57 6.02
N LEU A 142 0.52 -7.35 6.95
CA LEU A 142 -0.91 -7.56 6.76
C LEU A 142 -1.70 -6.42 7.39
N ARG A 143 -2.71 -5.92 6.68
CA ARG A 143 -3.70 -4.98 7.20
C ARG A 143 -4.98 -5.74 7.54
N ALA A 144 -5.39 -5.70 8.79
CA ALA A 144 -6.72 -6.12 9.25
C ALA A 144 -7.56 -4.88 9.57
N SER A 145 -8.79 -4.83 9.06
CA SER A 145 -9.75 -3.77 9.34
C SER A 145 -11.04 -4.39 9.84
N ARG A 146 -11.46 -4.04 11.06
CA ARG A 146 -12.67 -4.57 11.70
C ARG A 146 -13.62 -3.43 12.03
N VAL A 147 -14.76 -3.38 11.36
CA VAL A 147 -15.80 -2.36 11.61
C VAL A 147 -17.14 -3.05 11.82
N SER A 148 -17.79 -3.51 10.74
CA SER A 148 -18.98 -4.38 10.78
C SER A 148 -18.66 -5.83 10.42
N GLY A 149 -17.61 -6.06 9.63
CA GLY A 149 -16.98 -7.35 9.36
C GLY A 149 -15.46 -7.21 9.43
N LEU A 150 -14.76 -8.27 9.07
CA LEU A 150 -13.30 -8.28 9.02
C LEU A 150 -12.81 -8.29 7.57
N GLN A 151 -12.01 -7.30 7.21
CA GLN A 151 -11.26 -7.27 5.96
C GLN A 151 -9.78 -7.53 6.25
N VAL A 152 -9.20 -8.52 5.58
CA VAL A 152 -7.79 -8.89 5.70
C VAL A 152 -7.09 -8.71 4.35
N ALA A 153 -6.16 -7.77 4.28
CA ALA A 153 -5.34 -7.50 3.09
C ALA A 153 -3.87 -7.81 3.38
N LEU A 154 -3.25 -8.65 2.55
CA LEU A 154 -1.87 -9.08 2.75
C LEU A 154 -0.94 -8.32 1.80
N TYR A 155 0.03 -7.58 2.35
CA TYR A 155 1.05 -6.87 1.56
C TYR A 155 2.18 -7.82 1.14
N ALA A 156 2.71 -8.60 2.08
CA ALA A 156 3.84 -9.50 1.87
C ALA A 156 3.73 -10.74 2.76
N GLY A 157 4.34 -11.85 2.31
CA GLY A 157 4.31 -13.14 3.01
C GLY A 157 3.12 -14.01 2.62
N THR A 158 2.72 -14.89 3.53
CA THR A 158 1.51 -15.72 3.43
C THR A 158 0.66 -15.55 4.68
N ALA A 159 -0.65 -15.70 4.55
CA ALA A 159 -1.53 -15.70 5.70
C ALA A 159 -2.63 -16.76 5.56
N SER A 160 -3.16 -17.24 6.67
CA SER A 160 -4.40 -18.01 6.70
C SER A 160 -5.41 -17.28 7.57
N VAL A 161 -6.64 -17.18 7.09
CA VAL A 161 -7.78 -16.64 7.83
C VAL A 161 -8.73 -17.80 8.11
N ASP A 162 -8.98 -18.08 9.38
CA ASP A 162 -9.90 -19.12 9.83
C ASP A 162 -11.04 -18.46 10.63
N SER A 163 -12.28 -18.59 10.15
CA SER A 163 -13.47 -18.11 10.86
C SER A 163 -14.45 -19.26 11.02
N ALA A 164 -14.74 -19.65 12.26
CA ALA A 164 -15.63 -20.77 12.60
C ALA A 164 -15.35 -22.06 11.79
N GLY A 165 -14.08 -22.38 11.53
CA GLY A 165 -13.66 -23.56 10.76
C GLY A 165 -13.61 -23.35 9.24
N ALA A 166 -14.18 -22.27 8.73
CA ALA A 166 -14.00 -21.86 7.34
C ALA A 166 -12.62 -21.22 7.18
N ARG A 167 -11.69 -21.98 6.62
CA ARG A 167 -10.30 -21.56 6.42
C ARG A 167 -10.03 -21.10 4.99
N ARG A 168 -9.33 -19.98 4.86
CA ARG A 168 -8.85 -19.44 3.58
C ARG A 168 -7.40 -19.00 3.65
N ASP A 169 -6.59 -19.55 2.75
CA ASP A 169 -5.22 -19.09 2.56
C ASP A 169 -5.18 -17.83 1.67
N LEU A 170 -4.31 -16.91 2.05
CA LEU A 170 -4.02 -15.65 1.39
C LEU A 170 -2.55 -15.62 0.97
N ARG A 171 -2.34 -15.18 -0.27
CA ARG A 171 -1.01 -14.83 -0.80
C ARG A 171 -0.85 -13.32 -0.83
N ALA A 172 0.39 -12.86 -0.91
CA ALA A 172 0.70 -11.43 -1.03
C ALA A 172 -0.16 -10.73 -2.11
N LEU A 173 -0.46 -9.47 -1.87
CA LEU A 173 -1.24 -8.59 -2.73
C LEU A 173 -2.70 -9.04 -2.93
N ARG A 174 -3.21 -9.91 -2.06
CA ARG A 174 -4.60 -10.35 -2.04
C ARG A 174 -5.34 -9.87 -0.80
N ARG A 175 -6.65 -9.91 -0.89
CA ARG A 175 -7.57 -9.58 0.18
C ARG A 175 -8.67 -10.63 0.29
N VAL A 176 -9.11 -10.89 1.51
CA VAL A 176 -10.35 -11.62 1.80
C VAL A 176 -11.19 -10.79 2.77
N ASP A 177 -12.50 -10.93 2.62
CA ASP A 177 -13.50 -10.31 3.48
C ASP A 177 -14.22 -11.44 4.24
N VAL A 178 -14.47 -11.23 5.52
CA VAL A 178 -15.25 -12.10 6.42
C VAL A 178 -16.44 -11.27 6.89
N ALA A 179 -17.62 -11.59 6.35
CA ALA A 179 -18.83 -10.80 6.61
C ALA A 179 -19.48 -11.17 7.94
N ALA A 180 -19.39 -12.45 8.32
CA ALA A 180 -19.92 -13.02 9.54
C ALA A 180 -19.08 -14.25 9.95
N PRO A 181 -19.21 -14.76 11.18
CA PRO A 181 -18.54 -15.99 11.60
C PRO A 181 -18.85 -17.14 10.64
N GLY A 182 -17.81 -17.77 10.07
CA GLY A 182 -17.97 -18.86 9.09
C GLY A 182 -18.19 -18.42 7.64
N ASP A 183 -18.48 -17.13 7.40
CA ASP A 183 -18.70 -16.58 6.06
C ASP A 183 -17.42 -15.89 5.54
N VAL A 184 -16.41 -16.71 5.24
CA VAL A 184 -15.17 -16.26 4.60
C VAL A 184 -15.36 -16.28 3.08
N SER A 185 -15.15 -15.14 2.42
CA SER A 185 -15.31 -15.04 0.96
C SER A 185 -14.55 -16.15 0.23
N ARG A 186 -15.28 -16.92 -0.59
CA ARG A 186 -14.72 -18.00 -1.41
C ARG A 186 -13.69 -17.50 -2.43
N GLN A 187 -13.78 -16.23 -2.80
CA GLN A 187 -12.87 -15.59 -3.75
C GLN A 187 -12.01 -14.57 -3.04
N THR A 188 -10.71 -14.63 -3.31
CA THR A 188 -9.76 -13.59 -2.91
C THR A 188 -9.79 -12.47 -3.94
N ALA A 189 -10.02 -11.24 -3.50
CA ALA A 189 -9.93 -10.07 -4.34
C ALA A 189 -8.49 -9.55 -4.43
N ALA A 190 -8.20 -8.74 -5.44
CA ALA A 190 -6.95 -7.97 -5.44
C ALA A 190 -6.92 -6.97 -4.29
N LEU A 191 -5.75 -6.79 -3.70
CA LEU A 191 -5.53 -5.73 -2.71
C LEU A 191 -5.81 -4.37 -3.37
N ARG A 192 -6.61 -3.54 -2.69
CA ARG A 192 -6.84 -2.15 -3.08
C ARG A 192 -6.01 -1.24 -2.19
N TYR A 193 -5.19 -0.40 -2.80
CA TYR A 193 -4.36 0.56 -2.10
C TYR A 193 -4.84 2.00 -2.33
N ARG A 194 -4.41 2.89 -1.44
CA ARG A 194 -4.61 4.34 -1.55
C ARG A 194 -3.25 5.03 -1.50
N THR A 195 -3.00 5.93 -2.44
CA THR A 195 -1.73 6.68 -2.51
C THR A 195 -1.51 7.62 -1.31
N SER A 196 -2.59 8.02 -0.63
CA SER A 196 -2.54 8.81 0.59
C SER A 196 -2.31 7.98 1.87
N ASP A 197 -2.53 6.66 1.82
CA ASP A 197 -2.40 5.79 2.99
C ASP A 197 -0.92 5.44 3.23
N ARG A 198 -0.42 5.75 4.43
CA ARG A 198 0.99 5.56 4.78
C ARG A 198 1.43 4.09 4.77
N TRP A 199 0.53 3.16 5.09
CA TRP A 199 0.86 1.74 5.10
C TRP A 199 0.96 1.23 3.68
N ASP A 200 0.01 1.61 2.84
CA ASP A 200 0.04 1.30 1.42
C ASP A 200 1.31 1.86 0.77
N ARG A 201 1.70 3.11 1.05
CA ARG A 201 2.96 3.67 0.53
C ARG A 201 4.19 2.90 1.03
N ARG A 202 4.22 2.50 2.30
CA ARG A 202 5.36 1.77 2.87
C ARG A 202 5.60 0.42 2.18
N PHE A 203 4.54 -0.31 1.85
CA PHE A 203 4.66 -1.66 1.28
C PHE A 203 4.52 -1.71 -0.24
N LEU A 204 3.89 -0.72 -0.86
CA LEU A 204 3.50 -0.74 -2.27
C LEU A 204 4.01 0.47 -3.05
N ALA A 205 5.04 1.17 -2.55
CA ALA A 205 5.65 2.31 -3.25
C ALA A 205 6.00 1.98 -4.71
N ASP A 206 6.64 0.84 -4.96
CA ASP A 206 7.05 0.42 -6.29
C ASP A 206 5.86 0.21 -7.23
N ALA A 207 4.79 -0.41 -6.73
CA ALA A 207 3.57 -0.62 -7.50
C ALA A 207 2.90 0.72 -7.82
N MET A 208 2.79 1.63 -6.85
CA MET A 208 2.22 2.96 -7.04
C MET A 208 3.00 3.80 -8.06
N ALA A 209 4.34 3.78 -7.96
CA ALA A 209 5.22 4.50 -8.86
C ALA A 209 5.08 3.95 -10.29
N LEU A 210 5.09 2.63 -10.44
CA LEU A 210 4.91 1.97 -11.73
C LEU A 210 3.55 2.27 -12.35
N ASP A 211 2.46 2.24 -11.57
CA ASP A 211 1.12 2.59 -12.09
C ASP A 211 1.05 4.05 -12.56
N GLY A 212 1.69 4.97 -11.83
CA GLY A 212 1.81 6.38 -12.23
C GLY A 212 2.56 6.57 -13.55
N GLN A 213 3.56 5.74 -13.82
CA GLN A 213 4.35 5.76 -15.06
C GLN A 213 3.65 5.03 -16.22
N LEU A 214 2.93 3.94 -15.95
CA LEU A 214 2.22 3.16 -16.98
C LEU A 214 0.98 3.88 -17.51
N ALA A 215 0.26 4.62 -16.67
CA ALA A 215 -0.96 5.32 -17.06
C ALA A 215 -0.78 6.22 -18.31
N PRO A 216 0.18 7.16 -18.38
CA PRO A 216 0.38 7.99 -19.56
C PRO A 216 0.87 7.19 -20.77
N ILE A 217 1.66 6.12 -20.57
CA ILE A 217 2.15 5.25 -21.65
C ILE A 217 0.98 4.53 -22.32
N VAL A 218 0.12 3.91 -21.51
CA VAL A 218 -1.07 3.19 -21.98
C VAL A 218 -2.06 4.13 -22.67
N ALA A 219 -2.28 5.32 -22.12
CA ALA A 219 -3.15 6.32 -22.72
C ALA A 219 -2.59 6.84 -24.05
N GLY A 220 -1.29 7.15 -24.10
CA GLY A 220 -0.61 7.60 -25.32
C GLY A 220 -0.65 6.54 -26.42
N TYR A 221 -0.42 5.27 -26.07
CA TYR A 221 -0.51 4.17 -27.03
C TYR A 221 -1.91 4.07 -27.66
N ALA A 222 -2.96 4.05 -26.83
CA ALA A 222 -4.34 3.97 -27.30
C ALA A 222 -4.73 5.17 -28.18
N ALA A 223 -4.16 6.35 -27.92
CA ALA A 223 -4.41 7.55 -28.73
C ALA A 223 -3.65 7.57 -30.07
N SER A 224 -2.52 6.85 -30.16
CA SER A 224 -1.64 6.89 -31.34
C SER A 224 -2.18 6.17 -32.58
N GLY A 225 -3.17 5.28 -32.41
CA GLY A 225 -3.60 4.39 -33.50
C GLY A 225 -2.50 3.44 -33.97
N GLY A 226 -1.59 3.08 -33.06
CA GLY A 226 -0.47 2.17 -33.32
C GLY A 226 -0.91 0.75 -33.72
N PRO A 227 0.05 -0.16 -33.94
CA PRO A 227 -0.27 -1.56 -34.25
C PRO A 227 -1.24 -2.13 -33.20
N ASP A 228 -2.23 -2.93 -33.60
CA ASP A 228 -3.18 -3.54 -32.68
C ASP A 228 -2.49 -4.69 -31.92
N PRO A 229 -2.22 -4.55 -30.60
CA PRO A 229 -1.57 -5.59 -29.83
C PRO A 229 -2.46 -6.84 -29.66
N ARG A 230 -3.73 -6.80 -30.09
CA ARG A 230 -4.63 -7.96 -30.13
C ARG A 230 -4.36 -8.85 -31.35
N VAL A 231 -3.59 -8.39 -32.33
CA VAL A 231 -3.13 -9.18 -33.47
C VAL A 231 -1.78 -9.82 -33.11
N PRO A 232 -1.65 -11.16 -33.07
CA PRO A 232 -0.43 -11.83 -32.62
C PRO A 232 0.86 -11.38 -33.31
N SER A 233 0.84 -11.23 -34.63
CA SER A 233 2.00 -10.82 -35.42
C SER A 233 2.46 -9.41 -35.07
N GLU A 234 1.52 -8.48 -34.86
CA GLU A 234 1.79 -7.10 -34.48
C GLU A 234 2.33 -7.02 -33.05
N LEU A 235 1.73 -7.76 -32.12
CA LEU A 235 2.22 -7.86 -30.74
C LEU A 235 3.66 -8.39 -30.66
N ARG A 236 4.03 -9.36 -31.50
CA ARG A 236 5.41 -9.86 -31.61
C ARG A 236 6.36 -8.84 -32.23
N GLY A 237 5.88 -8.04 -33.17
CA GLY A 237 6.63 -6.90 -33.72
C GLY A 237 6.97 -5.87 -32.65
N LEU A 238 6.01 -5.58 -31.77
CA LEU A 238 6.17 -4.68 -30.62
C LEU A 238 7.11 -5.26 -29.56
N ILE A 239 6.87 -6.50 -29.12
CA ILE A 239 7.62 -7.14 -28.02
C ILE A 239 8.39 -8.37 -28.54
N PRO A 240 9.72 -8.25 -28.72
CA PRO A 240 10.55 -9.36 -29.16
C PRO A 240 10.61 -10.55 -28.20
N GLY A 241 10.72 -11.74 -28.78
CA GLY A 241 10.86 -12.99 -28.04
C GLY A 241 9.56 -13.47 -27.41
N LEU A 242 8.41 -12.96 -27.86
CA LEU A 242 7.12 -13.58 -27.58
C LEU A 242 6.96 -14.91 -28.35
N PRO A 243 6.14 -15.85 -27.85
CA PRO A 243 5.83 -17.10 -28.53
C PRO A 243 5.23 -16.91 -29.92
N ALA A 244 5.16 -18.01 -30.69
CA ALA A 244 4.55 -18.00 -32.02
C ALA A 244 3.05 -17.65 -31.98
N ASP A 245 2.54 -17.15 -33.11
CA ASP A 245 1.18 -16.64 -33.26
C ASP A 245 0.11 -17.68 -32.86
N ALA A 246 0.38 -18.96 -33.16
CA ALA A 246 -0.51 -20.07 -32.77
C ALA A 246 -0.67 -20.20 -31.25
N GLU A 247 0.36 -19.89 -30.46
CA GLU A 247 0.30 -19.90 -29.00
C GLU A 247 -0.33 -18.62 -28.43
N LEU A 248 -0.12 -17.48 -29.09
CA LEU A 248 -0.66 -16.18 -28.66
C LEU A 248 -2.15 -16.05 -28.93
N ARG A 249 -2.63 -16.50 -30.10
CA ARG A 249 -4.02 -16.35 -30.54
C ARG A 249 -5.07 -16.77 -29.49
N PRO A 250 -4.97 -17.94 -28.81
CA PRO A 250 -5.96 -18.31 -27.78
C PRO A 250 -5.87 -17.48 -26.49
N LEU A 251 -4.80 -16.69 -26.29
CA LEU A 251 -4.59 -15.87 -25.11
C LEU A 251 -5.11 -14.44 -25.27
N LEU A 252 -5.16 -13.95 -26.51
CA LEU A 252 -5.62 -12.60 -26.86
C LEU A 252 -7.14 -12.55 -26.88
N ARG A 253 -7.71 -11.51 -26.26
CA ARG A 253 -9.15 -11.27 -26.24
C ARG A 253 -9.43 -10.06 -27.12
N PRO A 254 -10.30 -10.17 -28.13
CA PRO A 254 -10.64 -9.04 -28.99
C PRO A 254 -11.17 -7.83 -28.20
N SER A 255 -11.84 -8.05 -27.07
CA SER A 255 -12.42 -6.99 -26.24
C SER A 255 -11.49 -6.41 -25.17
N ALA A 256 -10.25 -6.90 -25.02
CA ALA A 256 -9.32 -6.36 -24.02
C ALA A 256 -8.79 -4.98 -24.46
N PRO A 257 -8.66 -3.97 -23.58
CA PRO A 257 -8.05 -2.70 -23.95
C PRO A 257 -6.62 -2.89 -24.46
N GLU A 258 -6.22 -2.16 -25.50
CA GLU A 258 -4.96 -2.39 -26.21
C GLU A 258 -3.73 -2.23 -25.31
N GLY A 259 -3.67 -1.15 -24.54
CA GLY A 259 -2.58 -0.96 -23.59
C GLY A 259 -2.56 -2.01 -22.46
N ASP A 260 -3.70 -2.57 -22.08
CA ASP A 260 -3.77 -3.68 -21.12
C ASP A 260 -3.15 -4.97 -21.73
N VAL A 261 -3.37 -5.22 -23.03
CA VAL A 261 -2.76 -6.34 -23.76
C VAL A 261 -1.24 -6.18 -23.86
N LEU A 262 -0.77 -4.98 -24.21
CA LEU A 262 0.65 -4.66 -24.32
C LEU A 262 1.38 -4.83 -22.97
N VAL A 263 0.82 -4.28 -21.88
CA VAL A 263 1.41 -4.41 -20.54
C VAL A 263 1.37 -5.85 -20.04
N ALA A 264 0.28 -6.60 -20.29
CA ALA A 264 0.20 -8.02 -19.96
C ALA A 264 1.29 -8.84 -20.66
N ALA A 265 1.52 -8.58 -21.94
CA ALA A 265 2.56 -9.23 -22.74
C ALA A 265 3.95 -8.96 -22.18
N ALA A 266 4.25 -7.70 -21.88
CA ALA A 266 5.53 -7.29 -21.33
C ALA A 266 5.81 -7.93 -19.96
N ILE A 267 4.81 -7.94 -19.07
CA ILE A 267 4.92 -8.62 -17.76
C ILE A 267 5.11 -10.13 -17.94
N ALA A 268 4.32 -10.77 -18.81
CA ALA A 268 4.43 -12.20 -19.06
C ALA A 268 5.78 -12.60 -19.67
N ARG A 269 6.38 -11.73 -20.50
CA ARG A 269 7.69 -11.91 -21.11
C ARG A 269 8.85 -11.78 -20.12
N LEU A 270 8.71 -10.89 -19.13
CA LEU A 270 9.74 -10.63 -18.11
C LEU A 270 9.62 -11.56 -16.89
N SER A 271 8.50 -12.28 -16.78
CA SER A 271 8.29 -13.26 -15.70
C SER A 271 9.26 -14.45 -15.86
N PRO A 272 9.74 -15.05 -14.75
CA PRO A 272 10.53 -16.28 -14.80
C PRO A 272 9.70 -17.52 -15.20
N GLU A 273 8.37 -17.42 -15.21
CA GLU A 273 7.48 -18.52 -15.61
C GLU A 273 7.37 -18.64 -17.14
N ARG A 274 6.84 -19.78 -17.62
CA ARG A 274 6.48 -19.91 -19.05
C ARG A 274 5.46 -18.84 -19.42
N PHE A 275 5.64 -18.19 -20.57
CA PHE A 275 4.82 -17.07 -21.03
C PHE A 275 3.32 -17.31 -20.89
N THR A 276 2.81 -18.46 -21.35
CA THR A 276 1.37 -18.76 -21.33
C THR A 276 0.79 -18.92 -19.92
N VAL A 277 1.62 -19.33 -18.94
CA VAL A 277 1.24 -19.41 -17.52
C VAL A 277 1.26 -18.01 -16.91
N ALA A 278 2.35 -17.25 -17.14
CA ALA A 278 2.50 -15.88 -16.67
C ALA A 278 1.37 -14.98 -17.19
N TRP A 279 1.04 -15.07 -18.48
CA TRP A 279 -0.06 -14.33 -19.12
C TRP A 279 -1.40 -14.61 -18.44
N ARG A 280 -1.76 -15.90 -18.29
CA ARG A 280 -3.03 -16.30 -17.68
C ARG A 280 -3.14 -15.82 -16.24
N ARG A 281 -2.06 -15.91 -15.47
CA ARG A 281 -2.02 -15.43 -14.08
C ARG A 281 -2.11 -13.91 -13.99
N ALA A 282 -1.36 -13.19 -14.83
CA ALA A 282 -1.37 -11.72 -14.89
C ALA A 282 -2.76 -11.18 -15.25
N THR A 283 -3.35 -11.68 -16.34
CA THR A 283 -4.69 -11.26 -16.79
C THR A 283 -5.82 -11.71 -15.87
N ALA A 284 -5.69 -12.86 -15.19
CA ALA A 284 -6.64 -13.26 -14.14
C ALA A 284 -6.56 -12.32 -12.94
N PHE A 285 -5.36 -11.94 -12.51
CA PHE A 285 -5.19 -11.03 -11.38
C PHE A 285 -5.66 -9.60 -11.71
N ARG A 286 -5.39 -9.12 -12.93
CA ARG A 286 -5.96 -7.87 -13.47
C ARG A 286 -7.49 -7.89 -13.45
N ARG A 287 -8.13 -8.96 -13.92
CA ARG A 287 -9.60 -9.13 -13.88
C ARG A 287 -10.17 -9.21 -12.46
N ALA A 288 -9.38 -9.64 -11.48
CA ALA A 288 -9.74 -9.59 -10.06
C ALA A 288 -9.62 -8.17 -9.46
N GLY A 289 -9.35 -7.15 -10.29
CA GLY A 289 -9.30 -5.73 -9.92
C GLY A 289 -7.91 -5.22 -9.55
N ALA A 290 -6.83 -5.95 -9.86
CA ALA A 290 -5.47 -5.48 -9.60
C ALA A 290 -5.05 -4.38 -10.58
N THR A 291 -4.23 -3.43 -10.11
CA THR A 291 -3.52 -2.49 -10.98
C THR A 291 -2.31 -3.16 -11.64
N TRP A 292 -1.75 -2.58 -12.70
CA TRP A 292 -0.61 -3.19 -13.39
C TRP A 292 0.65 -3.22 -12.53
N GLY A 293 0.84 -2.23 -11.65
CA GLY A 293 1.88 -2.21 -10.64
C GLY A 293 1.80 -3.40 -9.70
N LEU A 294 0.60 -3.74 -9.22
CA LEU A 294 0.40 -4.94 -8.39
C LEU A 294 0.62 -6.23 -9.20
N VAL A 295 0.18 -6.28 -10.46
CA VAL A 295 0.37 -7.46 -11.32
C VAL A 295 1.86 -7.70 -11.60
N ALA A 296 2.64 -6.65 -11.85
CA ALA A 296 4.09 -6.75 -12.04
C ALA A 296 4.78 -7.26 -10.77
N LEU A 297 4.44 -6.69 -9.61
CA LEU A 297 5.00 -7.11 -8.32
C LEU A 297 4.66 -8.58 -7.99
N ASP A 298 3.42 -9.01 -8.24
CA ASP A 298 2.94 -10.39 -8.06
C ASP A 298 3.67 -11.41 -8.95
N ARG A 299 4.23 -10.94 -10.09
CA ARG A 299 4.99 -11.74 -11.04
C ARG A 299 6.51 -11.62 -10.86
N GLY A 300 6.97 -10.87 -9.86
CA GLY A 300 8.39 -10.62 -9.62
C GLY A 300 9.07 -9.79 -10.71
N VAL A 301 8.29 -9.02 -11.50
CA VAL A 301 8.81 -8.15 -12.55
C VAL A 301 9.17 -6.80 -11.95
N THR A 302 10.42 -6.36 -12.15
CA THR A 302 10.88 -5.06 -11.65
C THR A 302 10.31 -3.91 -12.49
N PRO A 303 9.93 -2.77 -11.88
CA PRO A 303 9.42 -1.61 -12.63
C PRO A 303 10.36 -1.15 -13.74
N ARG A 304 11.67 -1.08 -13.47
CA ARG A 304 12.68 -0.66 -14.46
C ARG A 304 12.72 -1.58 -15.68
N ALA A 305 12.70 -2.89 -15.50
CA ALA A 305 12.72 -3.84 -16.62
C ALA A 305 11.47 -3.72 -17.48
N LEU A 306 10.30 -3.56 -16.83
CA LEU A 306 9.03 -3.39 -17.54
C LEU A 306 9.00 -2.11 -18.37
N LEU A 307 9.38 -0.97 -17.78
CA LEU A 307 9.38 0.31 -18.47
C LEU A 307 10.40 0.37 -19.61
N LEU A 308 11.59 -0.21 -19.44
CA LEU A 308 12.59 -0.31 -20.51
C LEU A 308 12.09 -1.19 -21.67
N LEU A 309 11.43 -2.31 -21.38
CA LEU A 309 10.85 -3.15 -22.42
C LEU A 309 9.75 -2.41 -23.18
N LEU A 310 8.85 -1.74 -22.47
CA LEU A 310 7.77 -0.96 -23.08
C LEU A 310 8.29 0.21 -23.91
N ALA A 311 9.24 0.99 -23.38
CA ALA A 311 9.86 2.09 -24.13
C ALA A 311 10.49 1.59 -25.44
N ARG A 312 11.31 0.52 -25.40
CA ARG A 312 11.90 -0.09 -26.61
C ARG A 312 10.85 -0.65 -27.58
N SER A 313 9.70 -1.09 -27.07
CA SER A 313 8.61 -1.60 -27.90
C SER A 313 7.92 -0.46 -28.64
N LEU A 314 7.80 0.70 -27.98
CA LEU A 314 7.16 1.89 -28.52
C LEU A 314 8.08 2.65 -29.49
N ASP A 315 9.39 2.67 -29.23
CA ASP A 315 10.41 3.24 -30.14
C ASP A 315 10.47 2.53 -31.50
N ARG A 316 9.92 1.32 -31.61
CA ARG A 316 9.84 0.56 -32.87
C ARG A 316 8.63 0.91 -33.71
N THR A 317 7.67 1.61 -33.11
CA THR A 317 6.52 2.08 -33.86
C THR A 317 6.90 3.38 -34.57
N PRO A 318 6.38 3.65 -35.78
CA PRO A 318 6.72 4.86 -36.53
C PRO A 318 6.17 6.16 -35.90
N PHE A 319 5.52 6.07 -34.73
CA PHE A 319 4.87 7.18 -34.06
C PHE A 319 5.82 7.83 -33.06
N ALA A 320 5.95 9.16 -33.12
CA ALA A 320 6.76 9.93 -32.18
C ALA A 320 6.04 10.02 -30.82
N PHE A 321 6.60 9.38 -29.80
CA PHE A 321 6.12 9.47 -28.41
C PHE A 321 6.98 10.44 -27.59
N ASP A 322 6.67 11.74 -27.62
CA ASP A 322 7.39 12.75 -26.82
C ASP A 322 7.27 12.51 -25.28
N VAL A 323 6.25 11.76 -24.85
CA VAL A 323 5.93 11.50 -23.42
C VAL A 323 6.89 10.48 -22.76
N LEU A 324 7.49 9.56 -23.53
CA LEU A 324 8.34 8.50 -22.98
C LEU A 324 9.76 8.99 -22.69
N ALA A 325 10.32 9.81 -23.59
CA ALA A 325 11.69 10.32 -23.46
C ALA A 325 11.88 11.15 -22.18
N SER A 326 10.86 11.91 -21.79
CA SER A 326 10.85 12.70 -20.57
C SER A 326 10.73 11.83 -19.31
N SER A 327 9.90 10.79 -19.34
CA SER A 327 9.67 9.90 -18.19
C SER A 327 10.86 8.98 -17.87
N VAL A 328 11.53 8.43 -18.89
CA VAL A 328 12.72 7.58 -18.69
C VAL A 328 13.92 8.40 -18.23
N ARG A 329 14.08 9.63 -18.76
CA ARG A 329 15.18 10.54 -18.40
C ARG A 329 15.04 11.11 -16.98
N ALA A 330 13.84 11.11 -16.42
CA ALA A 330 13.56 11.57 -15.06
C ALA A 330 13.82 10.51 -13.97
N LEU A 331 14.23 9.28 -14.31
CA LEU A 331 14.58 8.27 -13.31
C LEU A 331 15.91 8.67 -12.61
N PRO A 332 15.90 8.96 -11.29
CA PRO A 332 17.11 9.34 -10.58
C PRO A 332 18.05 8.14 -10.48
N GLY A 333 19.27 8.25 -11.02
CA GLY A 333 20.34 7.31 -10.68
C GLY A 333 21.46 7.08 -11.69
N GLU A 334 21.29 7.26 -13.00
CA GLU A 334 22.36 6.96 -13.95
C GLU A 334 22.32 7.85 -15.20
N SER A 335 23.39 8.59 -15.44
CA SER A 335 23.62 9.34 -16.67
C SER A 335 23.52 8.42 -17.89
N ALA A 336 22.68 8.78 -18.87
CA ALA A 336 22.38 8.00 -20.07
C ALA A 336 23.57 7.69 -21.01
N ALA A 337 24.80 8.09 -20.65
CA ALA A 337 25.99 7.97 -21.47
C ALA A 337 26.70 6.60 -21.40
N SER A 338 26.26 5.65 -20.56
CA SER A 338 26.96 4.36 -20.35
C SER A 338 26.20 3.11 -20.87
N LEU A 339 25.23 3.26 -21.79
CA LEU A 339 24.37 2.15 -22.23
C LEU A 339 24.84 1.41 -23.50
N THR A 340 25.99 1.77 -24.06
CA THR A 340 26.66 1.01 -25.13
C THR A 340 27.86 0.25 -24.56
N GLY A 341 27.62 -0.98 -24.11
CA GLY A 341 28.68 -1.99 -23.95
C GLY A 341 29.16 -2.24 -22.52
N ARG A 342 28.53 -3.21 -21.85
CA ARG A 342 29.23 -4.21 -21.01
C ARG A 342 28.27 -5.32 -20.60
N GLY A 343 28.78 -6.55 -20.67
CA GLY A 343 28.06 -7.81 -20.43
C GLY A 343 27.49 -7.92 -19.03
N LEU A 344 26.37 -8.64 -18.96
CA LEU A 344 25.65 -8.97 -17.74
C LEU A 344 26.33 -10.14 -17.05
N ASP A 345 27.16 -9.86 -16.04
CA ASP A 345 27.51 -10.82 -15.00
C ASP A 345 27.38 -10.16 -13.63
N GLY A 346 26.56 -10.76 -12.77
CA GLY A 346 26.80 -10.75 -11.32
C GLY A 346 26.12 -9.69 -10.45
N PHE A 347 25.47 -10.22 -9.42
CA PHE A 347 25.28 -9.68 -8.06
C PHE A 347 23.92 -9.09 -7.66
N GLY A 348 23.30 -9.82 -6.72
CA GLY A 348 22.35 -9.30 -5.76
C GLY A 348 23.04 -8.73 -4.51
N GLY A 349 22.32 -7.84 -3.83
CA GLY A 349 22.65 -7.29 -2.52
C GLY A 349 21.67 -6.15 -2.16
N PRO A 350 21.16 -6.06 -0.91
CA PRO A 350 20.04 -5.18 -0.58
C PRO A 350 20.49 -3.75 -0.28
N GLY A 351 19.84 -2.77 -0.93
CA GLY A 351 20.06 -1.35 -0.71
C GLY A 351 19.29 -0.83 0.52
N ALA A 352 20.04 -0.25 1.47
CA ALA A 352 19.52 0.49 2.61
C ALA A 352 18.93 1.84 2.13
N ALA A 353 17.69 2.14 2.54
CA ALA A 353 17.07 3.43 2.31
C ALA A 353 17.60 4.46 3.33
N GLY A 354 18.56 5.28 2.90
CA GLY A 354 18.96 6.53 3.57
C GLY A 354 18.46 7.71 2.75
N GLY A 355 17.61 8.55 3.35
CA GLY A 355 17.08 9.75 2.72
C GLY A 355 18.10 10.88 2.64
N ALA A 356 18.00 11.68 1.59
CA ALA A 356 18.58 13.03 1.54
C ALA A 356 17.71 13.92 0.64
N GLY A 357 17.40 15.11 1.15
CA GLY A 357 16.62 16.13 0.46
C GLY A 357 17.41 16.78 -0.68
N GLY A 358 16.73 17.03 -1.80
CA GLY A 358 17.23 17.84 -2.90
C GLY A 358 16.73 19.28 -2.77
N THR A 359 17.66 20.21 -2.58
CA THR A 359 17.47 21.65 -2.77
C THR A 359 17.53 21.98 -4.26
N GLY A 360 16.50 22.66 -4.78
CA GLY A 360 16.44 23.12 -6.17
C GLY A 360 17.44 24.22 -6.48
N GLY A 361 18.09 24.13 -7.64
CA GLY A 361 18.92 25.18 -8.22
C GLY A 361 18.08 26.14 -9.07
N ALA A 362 18.17 27.43 -8.78
CA ALA A 362 17.67 28.50 -9.63
C ALA A 362 18.85 29.06 -10.46
N GLY A 363 18.69 29.09 -11.78
CA GLY A 363 19.58 29.81 -12.71
C GLY A 363 19.17 31.28 -12.86
N PRO A 364 20.06 32.14 -13.42
CA PRO A 364 19.92 33.59 -13.34
C PRO A 364 19.15 34.20 -14.53
N GLY A 365 18.32 35.20 -14.21
CA GLY A 365 18.24 36.54 -14.82
C GLY A 365 18.06 36.71 -16.33
N ALA A 366 16.95 37.36 -16.71
CA ALA A 366 16.96 38.37 -17.77
C ALA A 366 15.90 39.44 -17.48
N ALA A 367 16.37 40.68 -17.35
CA ALA A 367 15.58 41.89 -17.24
C ALA A 367 15.00 42.28 -18.61
N GLY A 368 13.82 42.90 -18.61
CA GLY A 368 13.23 43.51 -19.80
C GLY A 368 12.06 44.40 -19.41
N GLY A 369 12.34 45.68 -19.21
CA GLY A 369 11.33 46.72 -19.01
C GLY A 369 10.56 47.03 -20.29
N GLY A 370 9.35 47.55 -20.13
CA GLY A 370 8.53 48.01 -21.24
C GLY A 370 7.27 48.71 -20.72
N THR A 371 7.38 50.02 -20.53
CA THR A 371 6.27 50.97 -20.36
C THR A 371 5.42 51.04 -21.63
N GLY A 372 4.09 51.06 -21.50
CA GLY A 372 3.19 51.31 -22.63
C GLY A 372 1.77 51.61 -22.16
N ALA A 373 1.38 52.87 -22.31
CA ALA A 373 0.11 53.44 -21.86
C ALA A 373 -1.08 53.10 -22.76
N GLY A 374 -2.28 53.25 -22.18
CA GLY A 374 -3.43 53.89 -22.82
C GLY A 374 -4.27 53.05 -23.79
N GLY A 375 -5.59 53.01 -23.55
CA GLY A 375 -6.55 52.52 -24.54
C GLY A 375 -7.94 52.26 -23.98
N SER A 376 -8.76 53.29 -23.97
CA SER A 376 -10.20 53.30 -23.73
C SER A 376 -11.04 52.66 -24.86
N GLY A 377 -12.24 52.19 -24.54
CA GLY A 377 -13.36 51.96 -25.48
C GLY A 377 -14.12 50.65 -25.20
N THR A 378 -15.28 50.65 -24.55
CA THR A 378 -16.67 50.79 -25.07
C THR A 378 -17.14 49.69 -26.04
N GLY A 379 -18.30 49.09 -25.71
CA GLY A 379 -19.14 48.22 -26.55
C GLY A 379 -19.40 46.87 -25.87
N GLY A 380 -20.60 46.43 -25.49
CA GLY A 380 -21.94 46.77 -25.95
C GLY A 380 -22.57 45.55 -26.64
N SER A 381 -23.76 45.13 -26.17
CA SER A 381 -24.67 44.08 -26.72
C SER A 381 -24.15 42.63 -26.65
N GLY A 382 -24.94 41.58 -26.42
CA GLY A 382 -26.38 41.35 -26.60
C GLY A 382 -26.51 39.95 -27.21
N GLY A 383 -27.26 39.05 -26.60
CA GLY A 383 -27.33 37.65 -27.05
C GLY A 383 -28.46 36.87 -26.42
N SER A 384 -29.65 37.09 -26.97
CA SER A 384 -30.91 36.41 -26.67
C SER A 384 -31.11 35.14 -27.50
N GLY A 385 -31.75 34.12 -26.91
CA GLY A 385 -32.86 33.39 -27.53
C GLY A 385 -32.56 32.15 -28.40
N GLY A 386 -33.45 31.16 -28.27
CA GLY A 386 -33.61 29.99 -29.15
C GLY A 386 -33.58 28.68 -28.34
N GLY A 387 -34.67 27.98 -28.04
CA GLY A 387 -35.91 27.79 -28.81
C GLY A 387 -35.72 26.66 -29.81
N GLY A 388 -36.10 25.44 -29.44
CA GLY A 388 -36.00 24.25 -30.29
C GLY A 388 -36.89 23.12 -29.81
N SER A 389 -38.11 23.07 -30.34
CA SER A 389 -39.10 22.00 -30.24
C SER A 389 -39.01 21.05 -31.45
N GLY A 390 -39.50 19.82 -31.28
CA GLY A 390 -39.69 18.80 -32.34
C GLY A 390 -38.94 17.50 -32.03
N GLY A 391 -39.47 16.29 -32.12
CA GLY A 391 -40.76 15.71 -32.50
C GLY A 391 -40.74 14.26 -31.95
N GLY A 392 -41.85 13.63 -31.57
CA GLY A 392 -42.81 13.05 -32.52
C GLY A 392 -42.27 11.72 -33.09
N GLY A 393 -42.66 10.58 -32.50
CA GLY A 393 -42.24 9.26 -32.98
C GLY A 393 -42.84 8.12 -32.16
N SER A 394 -44.09 7.81 -32.44
CA SER A 394 -44.89 6.69 -31.91
C SER A 394 -44.59 5.36 -32.60
N GLY A 395 -44.73 4.27 -31.84
CA GLY A 395 -44.83 2.87 -32.32
C GLY A 395 -43.98 1.94 -31.46
N GLY A 396 -44.47 0.90 -30.79
CA GLY A 396 -45.74 0.20 -30.88
C GLY A 396 -45.44 -1.30 -30.84
N GLY A 397 -46.02 -2.02 -29.86
CA GLY A 397 -46.24 -3.46 -29.91
C GLY A 397 -45.13 -4.37 -29.35
N GLY A 398 -45.51 -5.29 -28.46
CA GLY A 398 -44.65 -6.40 -28.08
C GLY A 398 -44.94 -7.02 -26.72
N SER A 399 -46.07 -7.69 -26.62
CA SER A 399 -46.64 -8.42 -25.48
C SER A 399 -45.82 -9.60 -24.91
N GLY A 400 -46.10 -9.91 -23.63
CA GLY A 400 -45.95 -11.24 -23.01
C GLY A 400 -44.82 -11.28 -21.97
N GLY A 401 -45.00 -11.75 -20.73
CA GLY A 401 -46.05 -12.50 -20.08
C GLY A 401 -45.42 -13.31 -18.94
N GLY A 402 -46.13 -13.46 -17.82
CA GLY A 402 -45.77 -14.33 -16.68
C GLY A 402 -44.92 -13.62 -15.61
N GLY A 403 -45.33 -13.49 -14.35
CA GLY A 403 -46.26 -14.31 -13.57
C GLY A 403 -45.50 -15.15 -12.57
N SER A 404 -45.25 -14.59 -11.38
CA SER A 404 -45.03 -15.23 -10.06
C SER A 404 -44.48 -14.12 -9.15
N GLY A 405 -45.13 -13.67 -8.08
CA GLY A 405 -45.94 -14.41 -7.13
C GLY A 405 -45.06 -14.80 -5.95
N GLY A 406 -45.18 -14.09 -4.82
CA GLY A 406 -44.72 -14.60 -3.52
C GLY A 406 -44.08 -13.59 -2.57
N GLY A 407 -44.74 -13.38 -1.42
CA GLY A 407 -44.02 -13.25 -0.15
C GLY A 407 -43.95 -11.86 0.48
N GLY A 408 -45.11 -11.26 0.80
CA GLY A 408 -45.18 -10.19 1.79
C GLY A 408 -44.78 -10.73 3.17
N SER A 409 -43.79 -10.09 3.80
CA SER A 409 -43.42 -10.33 5.20
C SER A 409 -43.83 -9.10 6.00
N GLY A 410 -44.78 -9.28 6.92
CA GLY A 410 -45.38 -8.24 7.74
C GLY A 410 -44.36 -7.57 8.67
N GLY A 411 -44.47 -6.24 8.76
CA GLY A 411 -43.78 -5.45 9.77
C GLY A 411 -44.38 -5.73 11.15
N GLY A 412 -43.58 -6.31 12.04
CA GLY A 412 -43.90 -6.42 13.45
C GLY A 412 -43.89 -5.05 14.13
N GLY A 413 -45.00 -4.70 14.78
CA GLY A 413 -45.04 -3.60 15.73
C GLY A 413 -44.25 -3.97 16.98
N THR A 414 -43.27 -3.16 17.33
CA THR A 414 -42.51 -3.27 18.58
C THR A 414 -43.33 -2.73 19.75
N THR A 415 -43.65 -3.60 20.71
CA THR A 415 -44.19 -3.24 22.02
C THR A 415 -43.03 -2.89 22.95
N LEU A 416 -43.02 -1.66 23.49
CA LEU A 416 -42.15 -1.27 24.60
C LEU A 416 -42.84 -1.59 25.95
N PRO A 417 -42.08 -1.86 27.03
CA PRO A 417 -42.65 -2.08 28.36
C PRO A 417 -43.32 -0.79 28.84
N GLY A 418 -44.66 -0.78 28.88
CA GLY A 418 -45.46 0.40 29.22
C GLY A 418 -46.88 0.45 28.63
N GLY A 419 -47.26 -0.48 27.75
CA GLY A 419 -48.67 -0.70 27.40
C GLY A 419 -49.33 0.36 26.51
N VAL A 420 -48.57 1.19 25.78
CA VAL A 420 -49.12 2.14 24.81
C VAL A 420 -48.93 1.64 23.39
N THR A 421 -50.03 1.29 22.73
CA THR A 421 -50.09 0.87 21.32
C THR A 421 -50.32 2.12 20.46
N VAL A 422 -49.36 2.48 19.61
CA VAL A 422 -49.53 3.56 18.63
C VAL A 422 -50.05 2.97 17.31
N PRO A 423 -51.16 3.46 16.72
CA PRO A 423 -51.65 2.96 15.45
C PRO A 423 -50.72 3.35 14.29
N GLY A 424 -50.29 2.36 13.52
CA GLY A 424 -49.59 2.59 12.25
C GLY A 424 -50.53 3.15 11.20
N GLY A 425 -50.40 4.45 10.91
CA GLY A 425 -51.12 5.12 9.84
C GLY A 425 -50.56 4.74 8.47
N GLY A 426 -51.24 3.83 7.78
CA GLY A 426 -51.08 3.60 6.34
C GLY A 426 -51.97 4.59 5.58
N GLY A 427 -51.36 5.46 4.77
CA GLY A 427 -52.06 6.46 3.95
C GLY A 427 -51.14 7.08 2.91
N GLY A 428 -50.87 6.35 1.84
CA GLY A 428 -50.13 6.84 0.67
C GLY A 428 -51.08 7.16 -0.48
N VAL A 429 -51.68 8.35 -0.45
CA VAL A 429 -52.46 8.91 -1.56
C VAL A 429 -51.51 9.68 -2.47
N GLY A 430 -51.58 9.42 -3.78
CA GLY A 430 -50.83 10.16 -4.78
C GLY A 430 -51.23 11.63 -4.80
N GLY A 431 -50.25 12.50 -4.62
CA GLY A 431 -50.40 13.95 -4.75
C GLY A 431 -49.03 14.55 -5.06
N GLY A 432 -48.76 14.82 -6.33
CA GLY A 432 -47.56 15.52 -6.76
C GLY A 432 -47.63 16.98 -6.33
N THR A 433 -46.95 17.31 -5.24
CA THR A 433 -46.60 18.70 -4.91
C THR A 433 -45.18 18.95 -5.41
N VAL A 434 -45.09 19.72 -6.50
CA VAL A 434 -43.83 20.31 -6.96
C VAL A 434 -43.44 21.37 -5.93
N LEU A 435 -42.43 21.07 -5.12
CA LEU A 435 -41.78 22.07 -4.27
C LEU A 435 -41.00 23.05 -5.17
N PRO A 436 -41.16 24.37 -4.99
CA PRO A 436 -40.30 25.33 -5.68
C PRO A 436 -38.84 25.13 -5.26
N PRO A 437 -37.88 25.37 -6.16
CA PRO A 437 -36.46 25.23 -5.86
C PRO A 437 -36.07 26.16 -4.71
N LEU A 438 -35.55 25.57 -3.63
CA LEU A 438 -34.97 26.29 -2.52
C LEU A 438 -33.65 26.93 -2.99
N THR A 439 -33.69 28.20 -3.38
CA THR A 439 -32.49 29.00 -3.64
C THR A 439 -31.83 29.34 -2.31
N THR A 440 -30.82 28.55 -1.92
CA THR A 440 -29.93 28.91 -0.82
C THR A 440 -29.03 30.07 -1.26
N PRO A 441 -29.03 31.22 -0.56
CA PRO A 441 -28.13 32.32 -0.90
C PRO A 441 -26.68 31.87 -0.65
N SER A 442 -25.85 31.95 -1.70
CA SER A 442 -24.40 31.78 -1.60
C SER A 442 -23.84 32.81 -0.62
N PRO A 443 -23.10 32.42 0.43
CA PRO A 443 -22.42 33.39 1.29
C PRO A 443 -21.33 34.09 0.47
N ILE A 444 -21.49 35.39 0.24
CA ILE A 444 -20.44 36.26 -0.28
C ILE A 444 -19.42 36.42 0.85
N LEU A 445 -18.31 35.68 0.77
CA LEU A 445 -17.17 35.88 1.65
C LEU A 445 -16.38 37.11 1.14
N PRO A 446 -16.11 38.10 2.01
CA PRO A 446 -15.25 39.23 1.64
C PRO A 446 -13.84 38.73 1.30
N PRO A 447 -13.13 39.40 0.37
CA PRO A 447 -11.77 39.04 0.01
C PRO A 447 -10.85 39.15 1.24
N LEU A 448 -10.20 38.04 1.57
CA LEU A 448 -9.24 37.96 2.67
C LEU A 448 -7.97 38.68 2.24
N THR A 449 -7.78 39.92 2.70
CA THR A 449 -6.52 40.65 2.53
C THR A 449 -5.51 40.14 3.55
N THR A 450 -4.58 39.29 3.10
CA THR A 450 -3.43 38.89 3.92
C THR A 450 -2.42 40.03 3.99
N PRO A 451 -2.09 40.59 5.17
CA PRO A 451 -1.05 41.59 5.29
C PRO A 451 0.32 40.94 4.96
N SER A 452 0.98 41.44 3.92
CA SER A 452 2.37 41.09 3.64
C SER A 452 3.26 41.79 4.67
N THR A 453 3.66 41.07 5.71
CA THR A 453 4.69 41.52 6.64
C THR A 453 6.06 41.30 5.99
N ILE A 454 6.69 42.39 5.56
CA ILE A 454 8.09 42.40 5.10
C ILE A 454 8.97 42.21 6.33
N LEU A 455 9.60 41.04 6.45
CA LEU A 455 10.62 40.79 7.46
C LEU A 455 11.93 41.52 7.06
N PRO A 456 12.57 42.28 7.97
CA PRO A 456 13.87 42.88 7.70
C PRO A 456 14.92 41.79 7.48
N GLY A 457 15.76 42.01 6.47
CA GLY A 457 16.80 41.06 6.04
C GLY A 457 17.80 40.77 7.16
N ILE A 458 17.80 39.53 7.63
CA ILE A 458 18.83 39.00 8.54
C ILE A 458 19.98 38.52 7.66
N THR A 459 21.09 39.27 7.67
CA THR A 459 22.38 38.82 7.13
C THR A 459 23.00 37.82 8.08
N VAL A 460 23.00 36.54 7.70
CA VAL A 460 23.70 35.47 8.44
C VAL A 460 25.15 35.41 7.95
N PRO A 461 26.16 35.67 8.81
CA PRO A 461 27.56 35.54 8.41
C PRO A 461 27.89 34.06 8.13
N THR A 462 28.29 33.77 6.90
CA THR A 462 28.67 32.43 6.44
C THR A 462 30.18 32.25 6.61
N THR A 463 30.64 32.01 7.83
CA THR A 463 32.00 31.50 8.07
C THR A 463 31.92 30.00 8.30
N LEU A 464 32.17 29.22 7.23
CA LEU A 464 32.32 27.77 7.35
C LEU A 464 33.61 27.44 8.11
N PRO A 465 33.57 26.60 9.16
CA PRO A 465 34.78 26.07 9.77
C PRO A 465 35.51 25.15 8.78
N PRO A 466 36.86 25.10 8.84
CA PRO A 466 37.64 24.21 8.00
C PRO A 466 37.27 22.74 8.26
N PRO A 467 37.31 21.89 7.22
CA PRO A 467 36.95 20.48 7.35
C PRO A 467 37.89 19.76 8.35
N PRO A 468 37.35 18.88 9.21
CA PRO A 468 38.16 18.15 10.17
C PRO A 468 39.13 17.20 9.45
N THR A 469 40.41 17.30 9.80
CA THR A 469 41.47 16.40 9.32
C THR A 469 41.27 15.02 9.95
N VAL A 470 40.80 14.04 9.18
CA VAL A 470 40.64 12.66 9.64
C VAL A 470 41.99 11.95 9.56
N PRO A 471 42.57 11.45 10.67
CA PRO A 471 43.81 10.68 10.61
C PRO A 471 43.58 9.35 9.90
N ARG A 472 44.42 9.06 8.90
CA ARG A 472 44.39 7.82 8.12
C ARG A 472 44.95 6.67 8.95
N VAL A 473 44.08 5.93 9.64
CA VAL A 473 44.47 4.70 10.34
C VAL A 473 44.63 3.59 9.30
N THR A 474 45.87 3.14 9.12
CA THR A 474 46.17 1.99 8.25
C THR A 474 46.11 0.74 9.13
N THR A 475 44.95 0.09 9.14
CA THR A 475 44.76 -1.15 9.91
C THR A 475 45.17 -2.33 9.03
N THR A 476 46.36 -2.87 9.26
CA THR A 476 46.79 -4.17 8.72
C THR A 476 46.04 -5.27 9.47
N VAL A 477 44.97 -5.79 8.89
CA VAL A 477 44.27 -6.97 9.43
C VAL A 477 45.02 -8.22 8.95
N PRO A 478 45.61 -9.03 9.86
CA PRO A 478 46.17 -10.32 9.47
C PRO A 478 45.04 -11.25 9.03
N LEU A 479 45.08 -11.65 7.75
CA LEU A 479 44.13 -12.60 7.19
C LEU A 479 44.55 -14.03 7.57
N THR A 480 43.98 -14.57 8.64
CA THR A 480 44.13 -15.98 8.98
C THR A 480 43.16 -16.79 8.11
N LEU A 481 43.67 -17.41 7.04
CA LEU A 481 42.88 -18.32 6.20
C LEU A 481 42.53 -19.58 7.01
N PRO A 482 41.24 -19.97 7.10
CA PRO A 482 40.87 -21.22 7.75
C PRO A 482 41.40 -22.44 6.96
N PRO A 483 41.71 -23.56 7.64
CA PRO A 483 42.22 -24.76 7.00
C PRO A 483 41.21 -25.31 5.98
N LEU A 484 41.73 -25.71 4.83
CA LEU A 484 40.97 -26.29 3.73
C LEU A 484 40.41 -27.66 4.18
N VAL A 485 39.11 -27.75 4.43
CA VAL A 485 38.44 -29.04 4.70
C VAL A 485 38.18 -29.73 3.36
N THR A 486 38.95 -30.77 3.07
CA THR A 486 38.71 -31.64 1.91
C THR A 486 37.60 -32.61 2.23
N THR A 487 36.37 -32.32 1.81
CA THR A 487 35.24 -33.25 1.95
C THR A 487 35.36 -34.34 0.88
N THR A 488 35.75 -35.54 1.28
CA THR A 488 35.68 -36.73 0.44
C THR A 488 34.19 -37.09 0.23
N VAL A 489 33.69 -36.88 -0.99
CA VAL A 489 32.33 -37.29 -1.36
C VAL A 489 32.36 -38.77 -1.74
N THR A 490 31.85 -39.63 -0.86
CA THR A 490 31.64 -41.05 -1.16
C THR A 490 30.41 -41.18 -2.05
N LEU A 491 30.61 -41.51 -3.33
CA LEU A 491 29.50 -41.76 -4.27
C LEU A 491 28.78 -43.07 -3.89
N PRO A 492 27.44 -43.09 -3.84
CA PRO A 492 26.69 -44.32 -3.59
C PRO A 492 26.86 -45.29 -4.77
N ARG A 493 27.17 -46.55 -4.43
CA ARG A 493 27.29 -47.65 -5.37
C ARG A 493 25.91 -47.94 -5.98
N VAL A 494 25.77 -47.72 -7.28
CA VAL A 494 24.55 -48.06 -8.04
C VAL A 494 24.53 -49.56 -8.25
N THR A 495 23.59 -50.26 -7.60
CA THR A 495 23.33 -51.67 -7.86
C THR A 495 22.39 -51.78 -9.06
N THR A 496 22.89 -52.24 -10.21
CA THR A 496 22.07 -52.53 -11.38
C THR A 496 21.30 -53.84 -11.17
N THR A 497 20.00 -53.74 -10.93
CA THR A 497 19.11 -54.90 -10.94
C THR A 497 18.85 -55.31 -12.39
N SER A 498 19.36 -56.49 -12.77
CA SER A 498 19.11 -57.13 -14.05
C SER A 498 17.62 -57.46 -14.20
N LEU A 499 16.98 -56.88 -15.23
CA LEU A 499 15.60 -57.13 -15.62
C LEU A 499 15.55 -58.38 -16.52
N THR A 500 14.98 -59.47 -16.02
CA THR A 500 14.73 -60.69 -16.79
C THR A 500 13.39 -60.55 -17.52
N LEU A 501 13.40 -60.54 -18.85
CA LEU A 501 12.20 -60.56 -19.69
C LEU A 501 11.64 -62.00 -19.78
N PRO A 502 10.31 -62.20 -19.62
CA PRO A 502 9.68 -63.49 -19.90
C PRO A 502 9.58 -63.73 -21.42
N ARG A 503 9.78 -65.00 -21.82
CA ARG A 503 9.64 -65.50 -23.19
C ARG A 503 8.19 -65.61 -23.61
#